data_AF-A0A9D2D052-F1
#
_entry.id   AF-A0A9D2D052-F1
#
_cell.length_a   1.000
_cell.length_b   1.000
_cell.length_c   1.000
_cell.angle_alpha   90.00
_cell.angle_beta   90.00
_cell.angle_gamma   90.00
#
_symmetry.space_group_name_H-M   'P 1'
#
loop_
_entity.id
_entity.type
_entity.pdbx_description
1 polymer ?
#
loop_
_entity_poly.entity_id
_entity_poly.type
_entity_poly.pdbx_seq_one_letter_code
_entity_poly.pdbx_strand_id
1 'polypeptide(L)'
;MWHVFSWGDAKHLEREAASAAFDKADKTGAFIAQEYSFNGGGKKTEYFFRKCPPDLSSADLAGETEVFVVGKNFAWTYVVTHETYSGLGPYFACRGQISS
;
A
#
# COMPACT_ATOMS: atom_id res chain seq x y z
N MET A 1 3.91 -0.83 9.64
CA MET A 1 3.13 0.43 9.54
C MET A 1 1.63 0.17 9.30
N TRP A 2 1.23 -0.93 8.65
CA TRP A 2 -0.18 -1.24 8.36
C TRP A 2 -1.07 -1.55 9.58
N HIS A 3 -0.49 -1.80 10.76
CA HIS A 3 -1.27 -2.08 11.97
C HIS A 3 -2.27 -0.96 12.34
N VAL A 4 -1.99 0.29 11.94
CA VAL A 4 -2.92 1.43 12.09
C VAL A 4 -4.27 1.19 11.38
N PHE A 5 -4.27 0.40 10.30
CA PHE A 5 -5.48 0.01 9.60
C PHE A 5 -6.16 -1.16 10.31
N SER A 6 -5.41 -2.22 10.65
CA SER A 6 -5.99 -3.41 11.30
C SER A 6 -6.56 -3.15 12.69
N TRP A 7 -6.06 -2.14 13.40
CA TRP A 7 -6.57 -1.74 14.72
C TRP A 7 -7.71 -0.72 14.64
N GLY A 8 -8.06 -0.24 13.44
CA GLY A 8 -9.20 0.67 13.22
C GLY A 8 -8.93 2.16 13.48
N ASP A 9 -7.67 2.54 13.78
CA ASP A 9 -7.30 3.90 14.17
C ASP A 9 -7.26 4.90 13.00
N ALA A 10 -7.37 4.41 11.76
CA ALA A 10 -7.49 5.24 10.55
C ALA A 10 -8.71 4.82 9.72
N LYS A 11 -9.51 5.77 9.21
CA LYS A 11 -10.56 5.46 8.23
C LYS A 11 -9.90 4.95 6.93
N HIS A 12 -10.31 3.77 6.48
CA HIS A 12 -9.74 3.11 5.31
C HIS A 12 -10.77 2.22 4.60
N LEU A 13 -10.47 1.87 3.36
CA LEU A 13 -11.08 0.78 2.62
C LEU A 13 -10.18 -0.46 2.74
N GLU A 14 -10.77 -1.64 2.60
CA GLU A 14 -10.07 -2.92 2.64
C GLU A 14 -10.47 -3.82 1.46
N ARG A 15 -9.59 -4.78 1.13
CA ARG A 15 -9.81 -5.84 0.13
C ARG A 15 -10.25 -5.26 -1.23
N GLU A 16 -11.31 -5.80 -1.83
CA GLU A 16 -11.79 -5.40 -3.15
C GLU A 16 -12.08 -3.89 -3.25
N ALA A 17 -12.60 -3.27 -2.17
CA ALA A 17 -12.85 -1.83 -2.15
C ALA A 17 -11.55 -1.03 -2.17
N ALA A 18 -10.51 -1.50 -1.48
CA ALA A 18 -9.18 -0.89 -1.53
C ALA A 18 -8.55 -1.02 -2.91
N SER A 19 -8.58 -2.20 -3.51
CA SER A 19 -8.07 -2.46 -4.85
C SER A 19 -8.76 -1.58 -5.89
N ALA A 20 -10.10 -1.52 -5.86
CA ALA A 20 -10.87 -0.70 -6.79
C ALA A 20 -10.61 0.80 -6.63
N ALA A 21 -10.34 1.28 -5.41
CA ALA A 21 -9.97 2.67 -5.16
C ALA A 21 -8.55 2.97 -5.67
N PHE A 22 -7.60 2.06 -5.45
CA PHE A 22 -6.23 2.17 -5.95
C PHE A 22 -6.17 2.19 -7.48
N ASP A 23 -6.93 1.34 -8.16
CA ASP A 23 -6.96 1.26 -9.62
C ASP A 23 -7.46 2.57 -10.25
N LYS A 24 -8.34 3.29 -9.55
CA LYS A 24 -8.89 4.59 -9.97
C LYS A 24 -8.09 5.80 -9.49
N ALA A 25 -7.13 5.63 -8.58
CA ALA A 25 -6.38 6.74 -8.00
C ALA A 25 -5.46 7.40 -9.04
N ASP A 26 -5.32 8.73 -8.96
CA ASP A 26 -4.30 9.45 -9.72
C ASP A 26 -2.91 9.13 -9.16
N LYS A 27 -2.10 8.44 -9.97
CA LYS A 27 -0.74 7.99 -9.65
C LYS A 27 0.32 9.01 -10.06
N THR A 28 -0.07 10.16 -10.60
CA THR A 28 0.85 11.22 -11.01
C THR A 28 1.66 11.74 -9.82
N GLY A 29 2.97 11.46 -9.82
CA GLY A 29 3.87 11.83 -8.74
C GLY A 29 3.76 10.96 -7.48
N ALA A 30 3.11 9.80 -7.57
CA ALA A 30 3.13 8.78 -6.53
C ALA A 30 4.47 8.02 -6.51
N PHE A 31 4.78 7.40 -5.38
CA PHE A 31 5.95 6.54 -5.22
C PHE A 31 5.57 5.22 -4.55
N ILE A 32 6.41 4.21 -4.76
CA ILE A 32 6.32 2.90 -4.15
C ILE A 32 7.46 2.79 -3.15
N ALA A 33 7.16 2.38 -1.92
CA ALA A 33 8.12 1.89 -0.95
C ALA A 33 7.85 0.40 -0.72
N GLN A 34 8.82 -0.44 -1.05
CA GLN A 34 8.67 -1.90 -1.00
C GLN A 34 9.78 -2.48 -0.12
N GLU A 35 9.42 -3.43 0.73
CA GLU A 35 10.42 -4.21 1.48
C GLU A 35 11.26 -5.03 0.50
N TYR A 36 12.58 -4.93 0.64
CA TYR A 36 13.53 -5.77 -0.04
C TYR A 36 14.30 -6.59 0.98
N SER A 37 14.14 -7.92 0.94
CA SER A 37 14.95 -8.85 1.71
C SER A 37 16.11 -9.35 0.85
N PHE A 38 17.33 -8.89 1.14
CA PHE A 38 18.53 -9.42 0.49
C PHE A 38 18.85 -10.82 1.03
N ASN A 39 18.75 -11.85 0.18
CA ASN A 39 18.98 -13.27 0.52
C ASN A 39 20.46 -13.65 0.74
N GLY A 40 21.30 -12.73 1.22
CA GLY A 40 22.77 -12.87 1.25
C GLY A 40 23.42 -12.86 2.63
N GLY A 41 22.73 -13.28 3.70
CA GLY A 41 23.40 -13.67 4.95
C GLY A 41 23.39 -12.67 6.12
N GLY A 42 22.43 -11.75 6.18
CA GLY A 42 22.24 -10.92 7.37
C GLY A 42 20.93 -10.12 7.31
N LYS A 43 20.07 -10.31 8.31
CA LYS A 43 18.74 -9.67 8.46
C LYS A 43 18.85 -8.13 8.47
N LYS A 44 18.87 -7.49 7.31
CA LYS A 44 18.51 -6.08 7.14
C LYS A 44 17.32 -6.01 6.20
N THR A 45 16.17 -5.67 6.75
CA THR A 45 15.03 -5.18 5.97
C THR A 45 15.39 -3.78 5.49
N GLU A 46 15.48 -3.61 4.17
CA GLU A 46 15.64 -2.32 3.54
C GLU A 46 14.38 -1.99 2.75
N TYR A 47 14.05 -0.70 2.64
CA TYR A 47 12.96 -0.24 1.79
C TYR A 47 13.53 0.40 0.54
N PHE A 48 13.15 -0.13 -0.61
CA PHE A 48 13.47 0.49 -1.89
C PHE A 48 12.35 1.44 -2.30
N PHE A 49 12.73 2.66 -2.70
CA PHE A 49 11.81 3.70 -3.15
C PHE A 49 11.92 3.87 -4.66
N ARG A 50 10.79 3.80 -5.36
CA ARG A 50 10.72 4.07 -6.80
C ARG A 50 9.50 4.89 -7.18
N LYS A 51 9.55 5.52 -8.35
CA LYS A 51 8.37 6.17 -8.92
C LYS A 51 7.29 5.12 -9.19
N CYS A 52 6.05 5.47 -8.91
CA CYS A 52 4.90 4.64 -9.26
C CYS A 52 4.59 4.78 -10.76
N PRO A 53 4.53 3.68 -11.53
CA PRO A 53 4.01 3.70 -12.89
C PRO A 53 2.55 4.19 -12.91
N PRO A 54 2.15 5.05 -13.86
CA PRO A 54 0.79 5.57 -13.92
C PRO A 54 -0.26 4.49 -14.21
N ASP A 55 0.14 3.41 -14.86
CA ASP A 55 -0.66 2.25 -15.27
C ASP A 55 -0.62 1.09 -14.25
N LEU A 56 0.11 1.23 -13.15
CA LEU A 56 0.17 0.20 -12.10
C LEU A 56 -1.23 -0.09 -11.56
N SER A 57 -1.62 -1.36 -11.60
CA SER A 57 -2.88 -1.87 -11.07
C SER A 57 -2.68 -2.69 -9.80
N SER A 58 -3.76 -2.88 -9.05
CA SER A 58 -3.78 -3.73 -7.86
C SER A 58 -3.42 -5.18 -8.19
N ALA A 59 -3.75 -5.63 -9.41
CA ALA A 59 -3.42 -6.96 -9.91
C ALA A 59 -1.91 -7.16 -10.13
N ASP A 60 -1.18 -6.11 -10.52
CA ASP A 60 0.29 -6.17 -10.69
C ASP A 60 1.03 -6.34 -9.36
N LEU A 61 0.35 -6.03 -8.25
CA LEU A 61 0.87 -6.18 -6.89
C LEU A 61 0.33 -7.44 -6.20
N ALA A 62 -0.41 -8.29 -6.91
CA ALA A 62 -0.92 -9.54 -6.35
C ALA A 62 0.24 -10.49 -6.02
N GLY A 63 0.29 -10.93 -4.76
CA GLY A 63 1.33 -11.82 -4.26
C GLY A 63 2.57 -11.12 -3.72
N GLU A 64 2.64 -9.79 -3.81
CA GLU A 64 3.65 -9.01 -3.10
C GLU A 64 3.41 -9.03 -1.59
N THR A 65 4.48 -8.95 -0.81
CA THR A 65 4.42 -9.15 0.64
C THR A 65 4.49 -7.86 1.46
N GLU A 66 5.12 -6.79 1.04
CA GLU A 66 5.05 -5.55 1.86
C GLU A 66 5.30 -4.34 0.95
N VAL A 67 4.22 -3.79 0.41
CA VAL A 67 4.26 -2.70 -0.56
C VAL A 67 3.37 -1.55 -0.10
N PHE A 68 3.96 -0.37 -0.05
CA PHE A 68 3.25 0.89 0.15
C PHE A 68 3.31 1.68 -1.15
N VAL A 69 2.14 1.98 -1.72
CA VAL A 69 2.03 2.96 -2.80
C VAL A 69 1.44 4.23 -2.23
N VAL A 70 2.20 5.32 -2.30
CA VAL A 70 1.86 6.58 -1.65
C VAL A 70 1.61 7.64 -2.72
N GLY A 71 0.40 8.19 -2.70
CA GLY A 71 0.00 9.29 -3.56
C GLY A 71 0.79 10.57 -3.30
N LYS A 72 0.89 11.43 -4.31
CA LYS A 72 1.57 12.72 -4.21
C LYS A 72 1.08 13.50 -2.98
N ASN A 73 2.03 14.10 -2.26
CA ASN A 73 1.77 14.87 -1.03
C ASN A 73 1.02 14.08 0.05
N PHE A 74 1.12 12.74 0.07
CA PHE A 74 0.40 11.87 1.01
C PHE A 74 -1.12 12.01 0.91
N ALA A 75 -1.65 12.27 -0.29
CA ALA A 75 -3.10 12.40 -0.52
C ALA A 75 -3.83 11.07 -0.32
N TRP A 76 -3.17 9.95 -0.60
CA TRP A 76 -3.67 8.60 -0.37
C TRP A 76 -2.52 7.62 -0.14
N THR A 77 -2.82 6.45 0.40
CA THR A 77 -1.87 5.34 0.54
C THR A 77 -2.59 4.03 0.31
N TYR A 78 -2.04 3.20 -0.57
CA TYR A 78 -2.43 1.80 -0.77
C TYR A 78 -1.37 0.89 -0.14
N VAL A 79 -1.81 -0.14 0.58
CA VAL A 79 -0.92 -1.02 1.33
C VAL A 79 -1.24 -2.47 1.04
N VAL A 80 -0.27 -3.19 0.48
CA VAL A 80 -0.27 -4.64 0.38
C VAL A 80 0.56 -5.18 1.53
N THR A 81 -0.02 -6.08 2.32
CA THR A 81 0.62 -6.68 3.49
C THR A 81 0.99 -8.13 3.24
N HIS A 82 1.94 -8.65 4.01
CA HIS A 82 2.41 -10.03 3.87
C HIS A 82 1.37 -11.02 4.40
N GLU A 83 0.34 -10.49 5.07
CA GLU A 83 -0.78 -11.22 5.65
C GLU A 83 -2.06 -11.13 4.79
N THR A 84 -1.95 -10.75 3.52
CA THR A 84 -3.10 -10.78 2.58
C THR A 84 -3.71 -12.18 2.47
N TYR A 85 -2.90 -13.23 2.53
CA TYR A 85 -3.37 -14.62 2.61
C TYR A 85 -4.17 -14.93 3.89
N SER A 86 -3.90 -14.21 4.98
CA SER A 86 -4.65 -14.29 6.24
C SER A 86 -5.88 -13.36 6.26
N GLY A 87 -6.20 -12.73 5.12
CA GLY A 87 -7.34 -11.85 4.96
C GLY A 87 -7.11 -10.41 5.44
N LEU A 88 -5.88 -10.02 5.76
CA LEU A 88 -5.55 -8.66 6.16
C LEU A 88 -5.10 -7.85 4.94
N GLY A 89 -5.79 -6.74 4.70
CA GLY A 89 -5.58 -5.90 3.54
C GLY A 89 -5.99 -6.55 2.20
N PRO A 90 -5.57 -5.97 1.07
CA PRO A 90 -4.90 -4.68 0.99
C PRO A 90 -5.76 -3.55 1.56
N TYR A 91 -5.12 -2.47 1.99
CA TYR A 91 -5.78 -1.29 2.56
C TYR A 91 -5.63 -0.09 1.65
N PHE A 92 -6.62 0.79 1.61
CA PHE A 92 -6.53 2.08 0.94
C PHE A 92 -7.06 3.19 1.85
N ALA A 93 -6.24 4.20 2.09
CA ALA A 93 -6.62 5.35 2.92
C ALA A 93 -6.38 6.65 2.17
N CYS A 94 -7.32 7.59 2.31
CA CYS A 94 -7.21 8.94 1.76
C CYS A 94 -7.08 9.97 2.87
N ARG A 95 -6.20 10.96 2.67
CA ARG A 95 -6.15 12.13 3.53
C ARG A 95 -7.39 12.98 3.29
N GLY A 96 -8.19 13.19 4.33
CA GLY A 96 -9.38 14.05 4.25
C GLY A 96 -10.73 13.33 4.31
N GLN A 97 -10.77 12.00 4.46
CA GLN A 97 -11.96 11.35 5.02
C GLN A 97 -11.99 11.56 6.54
N ILE A 98 -12.09 12.82 6.97
CA ILE A 98 -12.58 13.21 8.29
C ILE A 98 -13.91 13.92 8.01
N SER A 99 -14.97 13.14 7.91
CA SER A 99 -16.32 13.63 8.14
C SER A 99 -16.91 12.81 9.28
N SER A 100 -17.30 13.57 10.31
CA SER A 100 -18.12 13.28 11.50
C SER A 100 -18.33 11.82 11.88
#